data_AF-A0A820MM22-F1
#
_entry.id   AF-A0A820MM22-F1
#
_cell.length_a   1.000
_cell.length_b   1.000
_cell.length_c   1.000
_cell.angle_alpha   90.00
_cell.angle_beta   90.00
_cell.angle_gamma   90.00
#
_symmetry.space_group_name_H-M   'P 1'
#
loop_
_entity.id
_entity.type
_entity.pdbx_description
1 polymer ?
#
loop_
_entity_poly.entity_id
_entity_poly.type
_entity_poly.pdbx_seq_one_letter_code
_entity_poly.pdbx_strand_id
1 'polypeptide(L)'
;MFNDLDYLEVQDEIPFEYEFFIRIAWSFPLLKHLPILNLSSQSSISKKFNCNDNQLYLIVKYPYLISLNLYSADNDYVEQFLNDGKTYLPHLGKLTIVYDQLQFVTENFTRDTT
;
A
#
# COMPACT_ATOMS: atom_id res chain seq x y z
N MET A 1 7.33 8.61 -20.76
CA MET A 1 6.27 8.93 -19.78
C MET A 1 5.13 7.96 -20.05
N PHE A 2 4.76 7.11 -19.09
CA PHE A 2 3.80 6.02 -19.30
C PHE A 2 2.36 6.52 -19.07
N ASN A 3 1.88 7.40 -19.94
CA ASN A 3 0.63 8.14 -19.71
C ASN A 3 -0.64 7.29 -19.82
N ASP A 4 -0.55 6.09 -20.39
CA ASP A 4 -1.71 5.20 -20.61
C ASP A 4 -1.65 3.91 -19.79
N LEU A 5 -0.67 3.80 -18.88
CA LEU A 5 -0.51 2.60 -18.06
C LEU A 5 -1.50 2.63 -16.90
N ASP A 6 -2.50 1.75 -16.96
CA ASP A 6 -3.52 1.61 -15.93
C ASP A 6 -3.38 0.32 -15.09
N TYR A 7 -2.41 -0.53 -15.41
CA TYR A 7 -2.06 -1.75 -14.67
C TYR A 7 -0.56 -1.81 -14.38
N LEU A 8 -0.19 -1.94 -13.10
CA LEU A 8 1.18 -2.12 -12.65
C LEU A 8 1.23 -3.23 -11.61
N GLU A 9 1.96 -4.31 -11.90
CA GLU A 9 2.25 -5.36 -10.93
C GLU A 9 3.60 -5.10 -10.27
N VAL A 10 3.61 -5.20 -8.95
CA VAL A 10 4.80 -5.02 -8.12
C VAL A 10 5.08 -6.34 -7.42
N GLN A 11 6.29 -6.84 -7.61
CA GLN A 11 6.76 -8.02 -6.91
C GLN A 11 8.09 -7.70 -6.23
N ASP A 12 8.22 -8.11 -4.98
CA ASP A 12 9.48 -8.03 -4.26
C ASP A 12 9.93 -9.36 -3.64
N GLU A 13 11.25 -9.43 -3.47
CA GLU A 13 11.94 -10.37 -2.58
C GLU A 13 12.43 -9.67 -1.29
N ILE A 14 12.46 -8.33 -1.29
CA ILE A 14 12.92 -7.47 -0.18
C ILE A 14 11.93 -6.30 -0.09
N PRO A 15 11.44 -5.89 1.11
CA PRO A 15 10.33 -4.98 1.16
C PRO A 15 10.71 -3.60 0.63
N PHE A 16 9.82 -3.03 -0.17
CA PHE A 16 9.88 -1.65 -0.61
C PHE A 16 9.63 -0.71 0.57
N GLU A 17 10.41 0.37 0.60
CA GLU A 17 10.18 1.49 1.50
C GLU A 17 8.94 2.30 1.04
N TYR A 18 8.32 3.06 1.94
CA TYR A 18 7.11 3.83 1.65
C TYR A 18 7.29 4.79 0.45
N GLU A 19 8.48 5.37 0.30
CA GLU A 19 8.86 6.25 -0.80
C GLU A 19 8.73 5.59 -2.17
N PHE A 20 8.82 4.26 -2.25
CA PHE A 20 8.57 3.53 -3.49
C PHE A 20 7.13 3.71 -3.96
N PHE A 21 6.15 3.57 -3.04
CA PHE A 21 4.74 3.75 -3.36
C PHE A 21 4.41 5.22 -3.67
N ILE A 22 5.09 6.18 -3.06
CA ILE A 22 5.00 7.60 -3.47
C ILE A 22 5.41 7.75 -4.94
N ARG A 23 6.53 7.14 -5.34
CA ARG A 23 7.05 7.22 -6.71
C ARG A 23 6.11 6.54 -7.71
N ILE A 24 5.45 5.44 -7.33
CA ILE A 24 4.42 4.81 -8.18
C ILE A 24 3.27 5.79 -8.42
N ALA A 25 2.69 6.36 -7.36
CA ALA A 25 1.57 7.27 -7.49
C ALA A 25 1.88 8.48 -8.40
N TRP A 26 3.11 9.00 -8.33
CA TRP A 26 3.55 10.12 -9.18
C TRP A 26 3.88 9.70 -10.61
N SER A 27 4.44 8.51 -10.81
CA SER A 27 4.86 8.04 -12.14
C SER A 27 3.69 7.49 -12.96
N PHE A 28 2.66 6.99 -12.28
CA PHE A 28 1.49 6.34 -12.87
C PHE A 28 0.20 6.98 -12.34
N PRO A 29 -0.07 8.26 -12.64
CA PRO A 29 -1.20 8.98 -12.07
C PRO A 29 -2.56 8.42 -12.49
N LEU A 30 -2.62 7.63 -13.58
CA LEU A 30 -3.85 6.99 -14.09
C LEU A 30 -3.97 5.51 -13.70
N LEU A 31 -3.12 5.03 -12.77
CA LEU A 31 -3.11 3.64 -12.34
C LEU A 31 -4.48 3.21 -11.77
N LYS A 32 -5.05 2.14 -12.34
CA LYS A 32 -6.35 1.56 -11.94
C LYS A 32 -6.21 0.25 -11.19
N HIS A 33 -5.18 -0.52 -11.51
CA HIS A 33 -4.96 -1.87 -10.99
C HIS A 33 -3.54 -2.00 -10.45
N LEU A 34 -3.44 -2.35 -9.17
CA LEU A 34 -2.16 -2.51 -8.48
C LEU A 34 -2.15 -3.83 -7.69
N PRO A 35 -1.72 -4.94 -8.29
CA PRO A 35 -1.32 -6.13 -7.53
C PRO A 35 0.09 -5.96 -6.94
N ILE A 36 0.20 -6.28 -5.65
CA ILE A 36 1.45 -6.28 -4.89
C ILE A 36 1.65 -7.68 -4.32
N LEU A 37 2.80 -8.27 -4.64
CA LEU A 37 3.17 -9.62 -4.27
C LEU A 37 4.51 -9.57 -3.53
N ASN A 38 4.53 -10.10 -2.31
CA ASN A 38 5.77 -10.39 -1.59
C ASN A 38 5.93 -11.91 -1.53
N LEU A 39 6.97 -12.43 -2.19
CA LEU A 39 7.21 -13.88 -2.26
C LEU A 39 8.01 -14.42 -1.07
N SER A 40 8.45 -13.55 -0.16
CA SER A 40 9.31 -13.90 0.96
C SER A 40 8.58 -13.76 2.30
N SER A 41 8.44 -14.85 3.07
CA SER A 41 7.95 -14.76 4.44
C SER A 41 9.05 -14.12 5.30
N GLN A 42 8.97 -12.82 5.53
CA GLN A 42 10.00 -12.13 6.29
C GLN A 42 9.79 -12.33 7.78
N SER A 43 10.33 -13.43 8.29
CA SER A 43 10.71 -13.49 9.68
C SER A 43 11.81 -12.45 9.92
N SER A 44 11.46 -11.33 10.55
CA SER A 44 12.40 -10.41 11.20
C SER A 44 13.12 -9.41 10.28
N ILE A 45 12.41 -8.41 9.75
CA ILE A 45 13.00 -7.06 9.66
C ILE A 45 11.98 -6.09 10.24
N SER A 46 11.89 -6.09 11.57
CA SER A 46 11.36 -4.95 12.30
C SER A 46 12.34 -3.77 12.20
N LYS A 47 12.49 -3.20 10.99
CA LYS A 47 12.88 -1.80 10.91
C LYS A 47 11.65 -1.02 11.35
N LYS A 48 11.51 -0.89 12.68
CA LYS A 48 10.65 0.11 13.30
C LYS A 48 10.81 1.38 12.49
N PHE A 49 9.69 1.88 11.98
CA PHE A 49 9.55 3.20 11.41
C PHE A 49 10.11 4.23 12.41
N ASN A 50 11.40 4.52 12.33
CA ASN A 50 11.91 5.82 12.68
C ASN A 50 11.58 6.71 11.49
N CYS A 51 10.30 7.04 11.35
CA CYS A 51 9.93 8.27 10.68
C CYS A 51 10.64 9.36 11.47
N ASN A 52 11.79 9.83 10.98
CA ASN A 52 12.31 11.11 11.45
C ASN A 52 11.15 12.10 11.27
N ASP A 53 10.72 12.73 12.36
CA ASP A 53 9.58 13.66 12.53
C ASP A 53 9.55 14.85 11.54
N ASN A 54 10.42 14.88 10.53
CA ASN A 54 10.66 15.98 9.60
C ASN A 54 10.27 15.68 8.14
N GLN A 55 9.86 14.47 7.78
CA GLN A 55 9.24 14.24 6.47
C GLN A 55 7.74 14.48 6.59
N LEU A 56 7.31 15.68 6.16
CA LEU A 56 5.90 16.04 5.98
C LEU A 56 5.12 14.86 5.40
N TYR A 57 4.23 14.30 6.22
CA TYR A 57 3.27 13.24 5.89
C TYR A 57 2.36 13.68 4.74
N LEU A 58 2.86 13.61 3.51
CA LEU A 58 2.03 13.74 2.33
C LEU A 58 1.27 12.44 2.18
N ILE A 59 -0.04 12.49 2.44
CA ILE A 59 -0.97 11.41 2.12
C ILE A 59 -0.80 11.08 0.63
N VAL A 60 -0.39 9.85 0.33
CA VAL A 60 -0.22 9.39 -1.05
C VAL A 60 -1.59 9.19 -1.67
N LYS A 61 -1.81 9.80 -2.83
CA LYS A 61 -3.12 9.74 -3.50
C LYS A 61 -3.04 8.82 -4.70
N TYR A 62 -3.94 7.84 -4.74
CA TYR A 62 -4.19 7.04 -5.95
C TYR A 62 -5.59 7.37 -6.48
N PRO A 63 -5.74 8.46 -7.26
CA PRO A 63 -7.04 9.02 -7.59
C PRO A 63 -7.89 8.10 -8.47
N TYR A 64 -7.31 7.18 -9.24
CA TYR A 64 -8.04 6.31 -10.16
C TYR A 64 -7.91 4.83 -9.83
N LEU A 65 -7.29 4.47 -8.70
CA LEU A 65 -7.10 3.08 -8.33
C LEU A 65 -8.45 2.46 -7.95
N ILE A 66 -8.92 1.51 -8.75
CA ILE A 66 -10.19 0.81 -8.55
C ILE A 66 -10.00 -0.60 -7.99
N SER A 67 -8.81 -1.18 -8.16
CA SER A 67 -8.48 -2.52 -7.71
C SER A 67 -7.09 -2.58 -7.09
N LEU A 68 -7.03 -2.99 -5.82
CA LEU A 68 -5.80 -3.24 -5.07
C LEU A 68 -5.78 -4.70 -4.63
N ASN A 69 -4.70 -5.41 -4.97
CA ASN A 69 -4.51 -6.80 -4.54
C ASN A 69 -3.26 -6.91 -3.65
N LEU A 70 -3.51 -7.25 -2.40
CA LEU A 70 -2.57 -7.43 -1.30
C LEU A 70 -2.58 -8.87 -0.77
N TYR A 71 -3.15 -9.83 -1.50
CA TYR A 71 -3.33 -11.21 -1.02
C TYR A 71 -2.01 -11.88 -0.59
N SER A 72 -0.89 -11.50 -1.20
CA SER A 72 0.44 -11.99 -0.84
C SER A 72 1.35 -10.86 -0.38
N ALA A 73 0.78 -9.72 0.02
CA ALA A 73 1.55 -8.59 0.52
C ALA A 73 1.87 -8.75 2.01
N ASP A 74 2.95 -8.11 2.44
CA ASP A 74 3.30 -8.00 3.86
C ASP A 74 2.31 -7.07 4.61
N ASN A 75 2.16 -7.29 5.92
CA ASN A 75 1.30 -6.48 6.77
C ASN A 75 1.67 -4.99 6.77
N ASP A 76 2.94 -4.65 6.59
CA ASP A 76 3.39 -3.26 6.51
C ASP A 76 2.79 -2.54 5.28
N TYR A 77 2.64 -3.26 4.16
CA TYR A 77 1.98 -2.69 2.97
C TYR A 77 0.49 -2.55 3.19
N VAL A 78 -0.13 -3.55 3.82
CA VAL A 78 -1.53 -3.48 4.21
C VAL A 78 -1.76 -2.25 5.08
N GLU A 79 -0.94 -2.01 6.10
CA GLU A 79 -1.06 -0.82 6.93
C GLU A 79 -0.83 0.47 6.15
N GLN A 80 0.14 0.51 5.23
CA GLN A 80 0.38 1.70 4.41
C GLN A 80 -0.84 2.07 3.54
N PHE A 81 -1.45 1.08 2.88
CA PHE A 81 -2.57 1.31 1.97
C PHE A 81 -3.91 1.51 2.67
N LEU A 82 -4.14 0.87 3.81
CA LEU A 82 -5.41 0.95 4.54
C LEU A 82 -5.44 2.07 5.59
N ASN A 83 -4.32 2.69 5.94
CA ASN A 83 -4.30 3.83 6.85
C ASN A 83 -4.63 5.13 6.09
N ASP A 84 -5.72 5.80 6.48
CA ASP A 84 -6.22 7.03 5.84
C ASP A 84 -5.29 8.24 6.00
N GLY A 85 -4.45 8.24 7.04
CA GLY A 85 -3.37 9.19 7.26
C GLY A 85 -2.12 8.94 6.40
N LYS A 86 -2.03 7.79 5.72
CA LYS A 86 -0.92 7.44 4.81
C LYS A 86 -1.37 7.46 3.35
N THR A 87 -2.51 6.86 3.02
CA THR A 87 -2.94 6.67 1.64
C THR A 87 -4.41 7.03 1.44
N TYR A 88 -4.70 7.75 0.36
CA TYR A 88 -6.05 8.12 -0.06
C TYR A 88 -6.45 7.39 -1.34
N LEU A 89 -7.49 6.55 -1.24
CA LEU A 89 -7.96 5.62 -2.28
C LEU A 89 -9.45 5.88 -2.63
N PRO A 90 -9.82 7.06 -3.17
CA PRO A 90 -11.22 7.51 -3.26
C PRO A 90 -12.14 6.65 -4.13
N HIS A 91 -11.59 5.87 -5.06
CA HIS A 91 -12.35 5.07 -6.02
C HIS A 91 -12.09 3.57 -5.88
N LEU A 92 -11.50 3.12 -4.76
CA LEU A 92 -11.22 1.71 -4.55
C LEU A 92 -12.53 0.91 -4.45
N GLY A 93 -12.84 0.14 -5.49
CA GLY A 93 -14.03 -0.71 -5.54
C GLY A 93 -13.73 -2.17 -5.22
N LYS A 94 -12.47 -2.59 -5.33
CA LYS A 94 -12.04 -3.97 -5.09
C LYS A 94 -10.74 -4.02 -4.29
N LEU A 95 -10.82 -4.59 -3.09
CA LEU A 95 -9.67 -4.95 -2.27
C LEU A 95 -9.58 -6.48 -2.20
N THR A 96 -8.42 -7.05 -2.50
CA THR A 96 -8.14 -8.48 -2.28
C THR A 96 -7.03 -8.60 -1.24
N ILE A 97 -7.30 -9.25 -0.11
CA ILE A 97 -6.41 -9.34 1.04
C ILE A 97 -6.73 -10.61 1.85
N VAL A 98 -5.76 -11.16 2.58
CA VAL A 98 -6.00 -12.23 3.56
C VAL A 98 -6.73 -11.67 4.78
N TYR A 99 -7.80 -12.35 5.20
CA TYR A 99 -8.66 -11.88 6.28
C TYR A 99 -7.91 -11.63 7.60
N ASP A 100 -6.99 -12.50 7.97
CA ASP A 100 -6.21 -12.36 9.22
C ASP A 100 -5.34 -11.08 9.22
N GLN A 101 -4.78 -10.70 8.07
CA GLN A 101 -4.03 -9.46 7.91
C GLN A 101 -4.93 -8.23 8.01
N LEU A 102 -6.13 -8.31 7.40
CA LEU A 102 -7.13 -7.26 7.49
C LEU A 102 -7.58 -7.05 8.94
N GLN A 103 -7.87 -8.13 9.68
CA GLN A 103 -8.21 -8.05 11.10
C GLN A 103 -7.05 -7.47 11.92
N PHE A 104 -5.82 -7.89 11.65
CA PHE A 104 -4.64 -7.40 12.36
C PHE A 104 -4.46 -5.87 12.19
N VAL A 105 -4.48 -5.37 10.95
CA VAL A 105 -4.21 -3.94 10.66
C VAL A 105 -5.35 -3.03 11.12
N THR A 106 -6.60 -3.51 11.04
CA THR A 106 -7.80 -2.75 11.42
C THR A 106 -8.16 -2.90 12.91
N GLU A 107 -7.40 -3.70 13.66
CA GLU A 107 -7.72 -4.10 15.03
C GLU A 107 -9.14 -4.70 15.16
N ASN A 108 -9.53 -5.58 14.24
CA ASN A 108 -10.91 -6.07 14.09
C ASN A 108 -11.91 -4.95 13.76
N PHE A 109 -11.54 -4.05 12.85
CA PHE A 109 -12.38 -2.93 12.40
C PHE A 109 -12.77 -1.94 13.51
N THR A 110 -11.96 -1.85 14.58
CA THR A 110 -12.17 -0.87 15.66
C THR A 110 -11.24 0.33 15.57
N ARG A 111 -10.26 0.31 14.65
CA ARG A 111 -9.30 1.40 14.47
C ARG A 111 -9.93 2.55 13.66
N ASP A 112 -9.90 3.76 14.23
CA ASP A 112 -10.54 4.97 13.66
C ASP A 112 -9.85 5.52 12.39
N THR A 113 -8.58 5.16 12.17
CA THR A 113 -7.74 5.67 11.07
C THR A 113 -7.71 4.73 9.85
N THR A 114 -8.76 3.92 9.68
CA THR A 114 -8.85 2.86 8.66
C THR A 114 -10.15 2.96 7.90
#